data_AF-A0A8H5GL67-F1
#
_entry.id   AF-A0A8H5GL67-F1
#
_cell.length_a   1.000
_cell.length_b   1.000
_cell.length_c   1.000
_cell.angle_alpha   90.00
_cell.angle_beta   90.00
_cell.angle_gamma   90.00
#
_symmetry.space_group_name_H-M   'P 1'
#
loop_
_entity.id
_entity.type
_entity.pdbx_description
1 polymer ?
#
loop_
_entity_poly.entity_id
_entity_poly.type
_entity_poly.pdbx_seq_one_letter_code
_entity_poly.pdbx_strand_id
1 'polypeptide(L)'
;MTVGRAASVVRFGRPPAIRKPLRVDPRTRLPHPPVKIVTRDFAPCRLEDHYYSTLQDDLMYLTYKHELGPRPPPRQIRLTYDPNNPYSKYRYNPPVGGSQLGRKPPPPCTAENVIQLEMVQLHIMHKKAITSRSHLLGPIMALRALSGETEKGGGQHALEGVQIIKSKKQVGGWIRKGIPVGAKVNLKGHAMYDFIGTLVDFVMPRIREFQGIELPPPSANTETPAAVSGVVSFGLPPSAMGFFPSNRSQPGRVSRNVWYAYTFRDQRNRCRCAG
;
A
#
# COMPACT_ATOMS: atom_id res chain seq x y z
N MET A 1 22.92 39.82 -1.19
CA MET A 1 22.86 38.40 -1.58
C MET A 1 23.56 37.56 -0.51
N THR A 2 22.81 37.04 0.45
CA THR A 2 23.35 36.14 1.49
C THR A 2 23.11 34.71 1.04
N VAL A 3 24.17 34.04 0.60
CA VAL A 3 24.15 32.63 0.25
C VAL A 3 23.87 31.84 1.53
N GLY A 4 22.67 31.27 1.64
CA GLY A 4 22.30 30.39 2.73
C GLY A 4 23.21 29.16 2.72
N ARG A 5 24.01 28.99 3.77
CA ARG A 5 24.80 27.77 4.02
C ARG A 5 23.89 26.56 3.88
N ALA A 6 24.19 25.68 2.92
CA ALA A 6 23.59 24.36 2.85
C ALA A 6 23.81 23.65 4.20
N ALA A 7 22.74 23.12 4.78
CA ALA A 7 22.81 22.37 6.02
C ALA A 7 23.74 21.17 5.82
N SER A 8 24.89 21.18 6.50
CA SER A 8 25.86 20.09 6.50
C SER A 8 25.18 18.77 6.89
N VAL A 9 25.18 17.79 5.98
CA VAL A 9 24.62 16.44 6.14
C VAL A 9 25.38 15.59 7.19
N VAL A 10 26.39 16.17 7.86
CA VAL A 10 27.32 15.45 8.76
C VAL A 10 27.12 15.82 10.25
N ARG A 11 26.03 16.49 10.64
CA ARG A 11 25.68 16.58 12.06
C ARG A 11 24.92 15.33 12.49
N PHE A 12 25.65 14.25 12.77
CA PHE A 12 25.17 13.28 13.75
C PHE A 12 25.03 14.04 15.08
N GLY A 13 23.82 14.48 15.40
CA GLY A 13 23.51 14.98 16.73
C GLY A 13 23.86 13.92 17.78
N ARG A 14 24.00 14.32 19.05
CA ARG A 14 24.13 13.34 20.15
C ARG A 14 23.02 12.30 19.98
N PRO A 15 23.33 10.99 19.97
CA PRO A 15 22.28 9.99 19.89
C PRO A 15 21.27 10.25 21.02
N PRO A 16 19.97 10.08 20.78
CA PRO A 16 18.97 10.33 21.80
C PRO A 16 19.32 9.52 23.04
N ALA A 17 19.31 10.16 24.21
CA ALA A 17 19.64 9.49 25.47
C ALA A 17 18.73 8.25 25.62
N ILE A 18 19.34 7.07 25.75
CA ILE A 18 18.62 5.81 25.94
C ILE A 18 17.98 5.86 27.33
N ARG A 19 16.70 6.22 27.41
CA ARG A 19 15.97 6.40 28.68
C ARG A 19 15.60 5.09 29.37
N LYS A 20 15.68 3.96 28.67
CA LYS A 20 15.35 2.63 29.19
C LYS A 20 16.35 1.61 28.64
N PRO A 21 16.97 0.76 29.49
CA PRO A 21 17.82 -0.32 28.99
C PRO A 21 17.01 -1.25 28.08
N LEU A 22 17.67 -1.81 27.07
CA LEU A 22 17.02 -2.75 26.16
C LEU A 22 16.53 -3.98 26.92
N ARG A 23 15.33 -4.46 26.58
CA ARG A 23 14.77 -5.64 27.21
C ARG A 23 15.62 -6.84 26.84
N VAL A 24 16.18 -7.54 27.82
CA VAL A 24 17.00 -8.72 27.58
C VAL A 24 16.09 -9.94 27.39
N ASP A 25 16.36 -10.76 26.39
CA ASP A 25 15.65 -12.02 26.17
C ASP A 25 16.03 -13.04 27.27
N PRO A 26 15.06 -13.61 28.02
CA PRO A 26 15.35 -14.58 29.08
C PRO A 26 16.11 -15.82 28.62
N ARG A 27 15.95 -16.22 27.35
CA ARG A 27 16.57 -17.44 26.80
C ARG A 27 18.00 -17.22 26.33
N THR A 28 18.23 -16.16 25.56
CA THR A 28 19.53 -15.90 24.91
C THR A 28 20.41 -14.93 25.70
N ARG A 29 19.86 -14.26 26.73
CA ARG A 29 20.51 -13.19 27.51
C ARG A 29 21.03 -12.02 26.65
N LEU A 30 20.60 -11.93 25.39
CA LEU A 30 20.94 -10.84 24.48
C LEU A 30 19.94 -9.69 24.64
N PRO A 31 20.40 -8.42 24.53
CA PRO A 31 19.50 -7.29 24.49
C PRO A 31 18.64 -7.35 23.23
N HIS A 32 17.32 -7.32 23.39
CA HIS A 32 16.39 -7.19 22.27
C HIS A 32 16.55 -5.78 21.68
N PRO A 33 17.01 -5.64 20.43
CA PRO A 33 17.11 -4.33 19.80
C PRO A 33 15.72 -3.68 19.79
N PRO A 34 15.63 -2.35 19.91
CA PRO A 34 14.34 -1.65 19.89
C PRO A 34 13.71 -1.71 18.49
N VAL A 35 14.50 -2.13 17.48
CA VAL A 35 14.09 -2.35 16.11
C VAL A 35 13.89 -3.85 15.91
N LYS A 36 12.73 -4.24 15.38
CA LYS A 36 12.49 -5.62 14.97
C LYS A 36 13.44 -5.93 13.80
N ILE A 37 14.48 -6.73 14.06
CA ILE A 37 15.31 -7.28 12.99
C ILE A 37 14.45 -8.30 12.25
N VAL A 38 14.07 -7.98 11.03
CA VAL A 38 13.37 -8.91 10.15
C VAL A 38 14.36 -9.33 9.06
N THR A 39 14.92 -10.53 9.19
CA THR A 39 15.62 -11.19 8.09
C THR A 39 14.55 -11.73 7.14
N ARG A 40 14.11 -10.92 6.15
CA ARG A 40 13.11 -11.35 5.15
C ARG A 40 13.74 -11.78 3.82
N ASP A 41 14.99 -11.40 3.57
CA ASP A 41 15.63 -11.58 2.26
C ASP A 41 16.58 -12.78 2.33
N PHE A 42 16.02 -13.99 2.19
CA PHE A 42 16.79 -15.24 2.22
C PHE A 42 17.24 -15.70 0.83
N ALA A 43 16.58 -15.22 -0.24
CA ALA A 43 16.83 -15.61 -1.61
C ALA A 43 16.59 -14.42 -2.56
N PRO A 44 17.31 -14.36 -3.70
CA PRO A 44 17.02 -13.39 -4.75
C PRO A 44 15.62 -13.65 -5.34
N CYS A 45 14.88 -12.58 -5.61
CA CYS A 45 13.55 -12.67 -6.21
C CYS A 45 13.63 -12.42 -7.72
N ARG A 46 13.32 -13.45 -8.51
CA ARG A 46 13.35 -13.40 -9.99
C ARG A 46 12.62 -12.18 -10.57
N LEU A 47 11.44 -11.84 -10.05
CA LEU A 47 10.63 -10.74 -10.59
C LEU A 47 11.17 -9.36 -10.22
N GLU A 48 11.80 -9.25 -9.06
CA GLU A 48 12.49 -8.02 -8.67
C GLU A 48 13.73 -7.80 -9.53
N ASP A 49 14.54 -8.85 -9.73
CA ASP A 49 15.71 -8.79 -10.60
C ASP A 49 15.32 -8.46 -12.05
N HIS A 50 14.24 -9.07 -12.55
CA HIS A 50 13.69 -8.75 -13.87
C HIS A 50 13.24 -7.28 -13.98
N TYR A 51 12.65 -6.71 -12.92
CA TYR A 51 12.26 -5.30 -12.93
C TYR A 51 13.47 -4.38 -13.12
N TYR A 52 14.53 -4.58 -12.33
CA TYR A 52 15.73 -3.73 -12.38
C TYR A 52 16.63 -3.99 -13.60
N SER A 53 16.61 -5.21 -14.16
CA SER A 53 17.47 -5.56 -15.30
C SER A 53 16.88 -5.20 -16.66
N THR A 54 15.54 -5.19 -16.81
CA THR A 54 14.89 -4.96 -18.11
C THR A 54 13.78 -3.91 -18.03
N LEU A 55 12.78 -4.12 -17.18
CA LEU A 55 11.55 -3.31 -17.21
C LEU A 55 11.77 -1.84 -16.82
N GLN A 56 12.71 -1.55 -15.94
CA GLN A 56 12.95 -0.19 -15.49
C GLN A 56 13.31 0.73 -16.66
N ASP A 57 14.21 0.29 -17.53
CA ASP A 57 14.67 1.07 -18.68
C ASP A 57 13.56 1.20 -19.74
N ASP A 58 12.84 0.10 -20.01
CA ASP A 58 11.70 0.10 -20.93
C ASP A 58 10.59 1.05 -20.44
N LEU A 59 10.25 1.02 -19.15
CA LEU A 59 9.23 1.89 -18.56
C LEU A 59 9.65 3.36 -18.54
N MET A 60 10.94 3.63 -18.29
CA MET A 60 11.49 4.97 -18.40
C MET A 60 11.31 5.51 -19.82
N TYR A 61 11.66 4.70 -20.82
CA TYR A 61 11.53 5.07 -22.23
C TYR A 61 10.07 5.24 -22.66
N LEU A 62 9.21 4.25 -22.39
CA LEU A 62 7.79 4.25 -22.78
C LEU A 62 6.99 5.40 -22.16
N THR A 63 7.37 5.84 -20.96
CA THR A 63 6.66 6.91 -20.25
C THR A 63 7.34 8.27 -20.32
N TYR A 64 8.45 8.36 -21.05
CA TYR A 64 9.12 9.63 -21.32
C TYR A 64 8.19 10.54 -22.12
N LYS A 65 8.05 11.77 -21.63
CA LYS A 65 7.38 12.86 -22.34
C LYS A 65 8.39 13.98 -22.49
N HIS A 66 8.73 14.30 -23.73
CA HIS A 66 9.65 15.39 -24.02
C HIS A 66 8.99 16.73 -23.66
N GLU A 67 9.60 17.48 -22.73
CA GLU A 67 9.17 18.82 -22.34
C GLU A 67 10.22 19.84 -22.86
N LEU A 68 9.79 20.76 -23.72
CA LEU A 68 10.63 21.87 -24.19
C LEU A 68 10.59 22.99 -23.13
N GLY A 69 11.57 23.02 -22.24
CA GLY A 69 11.72 24.05 -21.21
C GLY A 69 11.25 23.63 -19.81
N PRO A 70 11.39 24.51 -18.80
CA PRO A 70 11.02 24.20 -17.43
C PRO A 70 9.50 24.09 -17.27
N ARG A 71 9.02 23.02 -16.63
CA ARG A 71 7.60 22.83 -16.34
C ARG A 71 7.07 23.99 -15.50
N PRO A 72 5.87 24.53 -15.78
CA PRO A 72 5.27 25.52 -14.91
C PRO A 72 5.14 24.95 -13.49
N PRO A 73 5.35 25.77 -12.45
CA PRO A 73 5.21 25.32 -11.08
C PRO A 73 3.79 24.75 -10.88
N PRO A 74 3.62 23.71 -10.03
CA PRO A 74 2.31 23.14 -9.77
C PRO A 74 1.37 24.24 -9.30
N ARG A 75 0.12 24.23 -9.79
CA ARG A 75 -0.89 25.20 -9.38
C ARG A 75 -0.99 25.21 -7.86
N GLN A 76 -0.67 26.36 -7.27
CA GLN A 76 -0.81 26.54 -5.83
C GLN A 76 -2.29 26.47 -5.49
N ILE A 77 -2.61 25.67 -4.47
CA ILE A 77 -3.97 25.56 -3.99
C ILE A 77 -4.34 26.93 -3.41
N ARG A 78 -5.27 27.61 -4.07
CA ARG A 78 -5.77 28.91 -3.60
C ARG A 78 -6.48 28.68 -2.28
N LEU A 79 -6.10 29.43 -1.26
CA LEU A 79 -6.77 29.44 0.03
C LEU A 79 -7.97 30.39 -0.02
N THR A 80 -8.98 30.14 0.80
CA THR A 80 -10.22 30.95 0.82
C THR A 80 -9.95 32.35 1.38
N TYR A 81 -9.08 32.43 2.37
CA TYR A 81 -8.64 33.68 2.98
C TYR A 81 -7.18 33.96 2.66
N ASP A 82 -6.80 35.24 2.63
CA ASP A 82 -5.40 35.65 2.53
C ASP A 82 -4.71 35.45 3.90
N PRO A 83 -3.61 34.67 3.98
CA PRO A 83 -2.86 34.48 5.23
C PRO A 83 -2.19 35.75 5.75
N ASN A 84 -1.95 36.76 4.89
CA ASN A 84 -1.29 38.01 5.28
C ASN A 84 -2.25 39.04 5.89
N ASN A 85 -3.57 38.88 5.71
CA ASN A 85 -4.55 39.82 6.23
C ASN A 85 -4.71 39.64 7.76
N PRO A 86 -4.50 40.69 8.58
CA PRO A 86 -4.55 40.61 10.04
C PRO A 86 -5.89 40.10 10.59
N TYR A 87 -6.99 40.30 9.87
CA TYR A 87 -8.33 39.92 10.30
C TYR A 87 -8.68 38.44 10.02
N SER A 88 -7.98 37.80 9.08
CA SER A 88 -8.22 36.41 8.67
C SER A 88 -7.07 35.45 8.96
N LYS A 89 -5.89 35.95 9.36
CA LYS A 89 -4.67 35.18 9.60
C LYS A 89 -4.84 33.97 10.54
N TYR A 90 -5.61 34.13 11.62
CA TYR A 90 -5.81 33.08 12.61
C TYR A 90 -7.09 32.25 12.37
N ARG A 91 -7.79 32.47 11.25
CA ARG A 91 -8.98 31.68 10.90
C ARG A 91 -8.56 30.36 10.27
N TYR A 92 -9.38 29.33 10.49
CA TYR A 92 -9.28 28.10 9.71
C TYR A 92 -9.49 28.42 8.23
N ASN A 93 -8.51 28.06 7.38
CA ASN A 93 -8.46 28.49 5.99
C ASN A 93 -8.55 27.30 5.04
N PRO A 94 -9.75 26.90 4.60
CA PRO A 94 -9.91 25.79 3.67
C PRO A 94 -9.47 26.18 2.25
N PRO A 95 -9.06 25.21 1.43
CA PRO A 95 -8.73 25.44 0.03
C PRO A 95 -9.98 25.79 -0.80
N VAL A 96 -9.83 26.68 -1.78
CA VAL A 96 -10.90 27.14 -2.67
C VAL A 96 -11.22 26.07 -3.72
N GLY A 97 -12.52 25.88 -3.92
CA GLY A 97 -13.07 25.06 -4.99
C GLY A 97 -12.92 23.58 -4.73
N GLY A 98 -13.89 22.97 -4.05
CA GLY A 98 -14.15 21.53 -4.03
C GLY A 98 -12.96 20.62 -3.74
N SER A 99 -13.07 19.38 -4.23
CA SER A 99 -12.02 18.35 -4.10
C SER A 99 -10.74 18.80 -4.80
N GLN A 100 -9.61 18.70 -4.11
CA GLN A 100 -8.29 19.04 -4.64
C GLN A 100 -7.59 17.83 -5.29
N LEU A 101 -8.29 16.70 -5.38
CA LEU A 101 -7.77 15.46 -5.94
C LEU A 101 -7.42 15.66 -7.43
N GLY A 102 -6.23 15.23 -7.84
CA GLY A 102 -5.80 15.29 -9.25
C GLY A 102 -5.35 16.67 -9.77
N ARG A 103 -5.40 17.73 -8.94
CA ARG A 103 -5.03 19.09 -9.38
C ARG A 103 -3.53 19.33 -9.50
N LYS A 104 -2.71 18.60 -8.74
CA LYS A 104 -1.26 18.64 -8.90
C LYS A 104 -0.90 17.73 -10.06
N PRO A 105 -0.20 18.23 -11.10
CA PRO A 105 0.26 17.36 -12.17
C PRO A 105 1.23 16.31 -11.61
N PRO A 106 1.27 15.09 -12.19
CA PRO A 106 2.26 14.10 -11.81
C PRO A 106 3.68 14.63 -12.09
N PRO A 107 4.68 14.25 -11.27
CA PRO A 107 6.07 14.61 -11.53
C PRO A 107 6.54 14.06 -12.89
N PRO A 108 7.52 14.72 -13.54
CA PRO A 108 8.08 14.23 -14.78
C PRO A 108 8.74 12.85 -14.60
N CYS A 109 8.79 12.08 -15.68
CA CYS A 109 9.52 10.84 -15.76
C CYS A 109 11.03 11.15 -15.84
N THR A 110 11.74 10.97 -14.74
CA THR A 110 13.21 11.00 -14.68
C THR A 110 13.72 9.60 -14.34
N ALA A 111 15.01 9.34 -14.59
CA ALA A 111 15.65 8.06 -14.25
C ALA A 111 15.52 7.70 -12.74
N GLU A 112 15.44 8.72 -11.88
CA GLU A 112 15.24 8.55 -10.43
C GLU A 112 13.78 8.24 -10.05
N ASN A 113 12.81 8.56 -10.92
CA ASN A 113 11.37 8.49 -10.64
C ASN A 113 10.63 7.66 -11.69
N VAL A 114 11.16 6.46 -11.94
CA VAL A 114 10.52 5.44 -12.77
C VAL A 114 9.38 4.78 -11.99
N ILE A 115 8.35 4.37 -12.73
CA ILE A 115 7.19 3.64 -12.20
C ILE A 115 7.66 2.34 -11.58
N GLN A 116 7.29 2.10 -10.34
CA GLN A 116 7.69 0.90 -9.60
C GLN A 116 6.61 0.51 -8.60
N LEU A 117 6.51 -0.79 -8.31
CA LEU A 117 5.54 -1.28 -7.35
C LEU A 117 5.99 -0.95 -5.92
N GLU A 118 5.14 -0.25 -5.16
CA GLU A 118 5.42 0.09 -3.76
C GLU A 118 4.94 -1.00 -2.81
N MET A 119 3.75 -1.54 -3.09
CA MET A 119 3.02 -2.40 -2.17
C MET A 119 1.91 -3.14 -2.90
N VAL A 120 1.70 -4.39 -2.50
CA VAL A 120 0.48 -5.15 -2.79
C VAL A 120 -0.35 -5.26 -1.54
N GLN A 121 -1.59 -4.81 -1.61
CA GLN A 121 -2.56 -5.00 -0.54
C GLN A 121 -3.52 -6.13 -0.87
N LEU A 122 -3.67 -7.05 0.07
CA LEU A 122 -4.63 -8.14 0.01
C LEU A 122 -5.76 -7.83 0.98
N HIS A 123 -6.98 -7.68 0.49
CA HIS A 123 -8.16 -7.55 1.35
C HIS A 123 -9.04 -8.77 1.19
N ILE A 124 -9.47 -9.32 2.32
CA ILE A 124 -10.45 -10.39 2.39
C ILE A 124 -11.63 -9.90 3.22
N MET A 125 -12.82 -9.86 2.62
CA MET A 125 -14.07 -9.58 3.33
C MET A 125 -14.97 -10.80 3.34
N HIS A 126 -15.46 -11.18 4.52
CA HIS A 126 -16.33 -12.33 4.68
C HIS A 126 -17.67 -11.91 5.28
N LYS A 127 -18.73 -11.92 4.45
CA LYS A 127 -20.06 -11.40 4.84
C LYS A 127 -20.65 -12.11 6.07
N LYS A 128 -20.42 -13.42 6.23
CA LYS A 128 -20.91 -14.18 7.40
C LYS A 128 -20.20 -13.81 8.71
N ALA A 129 -19.05 -13.13 8.64
CA ALA A 129 -18.34 -12.65 9.83
C ALA A 129 -19.13 -11.59 10.62
N ILE A 130 -20.12 -10.95 9.98
CA ILE A 130 -21.01 -9.98 10.62
C ILE A 130 -21.84 -10.66 11.72
N THR A 131 -22.37 -11.85 11.44
CA THR A 131 -23.18 -12.63 12.39
C THR A 131 -22.30 -13.34 13.41
N SER A 132 -21.21 -13.97 12.96
CA SER A 132 -20.31 -14.71 13.84
C SER A 132 -18.84 -14.47 13.50
N ARG A 133 -18.08 -14.01 14.51
CA ARG A 133 -16.66 -13.68 14.35
C ARG A 133 -15.78 -14.91 14.04
N SER A 134 -16.25 -16.11 14.37
CA SER A 134 -15.55 -17.37 14.16
C SER A 134 -15.21 -17.62 12.68
N HIS A 135 -16.04 -17.13 11.76
CA HIS A 135 -15.77 -17.26 10.33
C HIS A 135 -14.59 -16.41 9.84
N LEU A 136 -14.05 -15.51 10.66
CA LEU A 136 -12.87 -14.72 10.33
C LEU A 136 -11.57 -15.53 10.39
N LEU A 137 -11.56 -16.65 11.13
CA LEU A 137 -10.36 -17.48 11.29
C LEU A 137 -9.87 -18.03 9.93
N GLY A 138 -10.78 -18.44 9.04
CA GLY A 138 -10.44 -18.91 7.70
C GLY A 138 -9.68 -17.87 6.88
N PRO A 139 -10.24 -16.66 6.67
CA PRO A 139 -9.54 -15.51 6.09
C PRO A 139 -8.17 -15.20 6.67
N ILE A 140 -8.04 -15.19 8.01
CA ILE A 140 -6.78 -14.88 8.69
C ILE A 140 -5.73 -15.96 8.37
N MET A 141 -6.12 -17.23 8.49
CA MET A 141 -5.23 -18.36 8.19
C MET A 141 -4.81 -18.37 6.72
N ALA A 142 -5.73 -18.06 5.80
CA ALA A 142 -5.43 -17.97 4.37
C ALA A 142 -4.43 -16.84 4.07
N LEU A 143 -4.63 -15.64 4.63
CA LEU A 143 -3.69 -14.54 4.46
C LEU A 143 -2.32 -14.85 5.06
N ARG A 144 -2.30 -15.51 6.23
CA ARG A 144 -1.06 -15.95 6.87
C ARG A 144 -0.31 -16.98 6.04
N ALA A 145 -1.01 -17.93 5.45
CA ALA A 145 -0.42 -18.94 4.57
C ALA A 145 0.12 -18.33 3.26
N LEU A 146 -0.54 -17.30 2.72
CA LEU A 146 -0.07 -16.60 1.52
C LEU A 146 1.15 -15.72 1.77
N SER A 147 1.13 -14.97 2.87
CA SER A 147 2.14 -13.92 3.12
C SER A 147 3.30 -14.36 3.99
N GLY A 148 3.15 -15.47 4.74
CA GLY A 148 4.07 -15.82 5.82
C GLY A 148 4.02 -14.87 7.03
N GLU A 149 3.17 -13.84 6.99
CA GLU A 149 3.09 -12.83 8.03
C GLU A 149 2.23 -13.27 9.22
N THR A 150 2.68 -12.96 10.43
CA THR A 150 1.94 -13.23 11.67
C THR A 150 1.02 -12.06 12.04
N GLU A 151 0.02 -12.33 12.88
CA GLU A 151 -0.82 -11.27 13.45
C GLU A 151 0.05 -10.30 14.27
N LYS A 152 -0.08 -9.00 14.01
CA LYS A 152 0.77 -7.95 14.61
C LYS A 152 2.27 -8.16 14.38
N GLY A 153 2.64 -8.76 13.25
CA GLY A 153 4.04 -9.02 12.87
C GLY A 153 4.96 -7.83 13.15
N GLY A 154 4.59 -6.59 12.84
CA GLY A 154 5.45 -5.43 13.13
C GLY A 154 5.19 -4.69 14.47
N GLY A 155 4.39 -5.23 15.39
CA GLY A 155 4.06 -4.59 16.68
C GLY A 155 2.75 -3.78 16.67
N GLN A 156 2.54 -2.94 17.70
CA GLN A 156 1.27 -2.21 17.92
C GLN A 156 1.01 -1.10 16.88
N HIS A 157 2.05 -0.60 16.20
CA HIS A 157 1.97 0.53 15.27
C HIS A 157 2.39 0.18 13.83
N ALA A 158 2.75 -1.07 13.54
CA ALA A 158 3.21 -1.40 12.19
C ALA A 158 2.06 -1.71 11.24
N LEU A 159 2.26 -1.28 10.00
CA LEU A 159 1.45 -1.66 8.85
C LEU A 159 1.66 -3.13 8.44
N GLU A 160 2.62 -3.82 9.06
CA GLU A 160 3.06 -5.17 8.74
C GLU A 160 2.35 -6.21 9.60
N GLY A 161 1.96 -7.32 8.97
CA GLY A 161 1.17 -8.37 9.59
C GLY A 161 -0.27 -8.44 9.09
N VAL A 162 -0.94 -9.54 9.41
CA VAL A 162 -2.37 -9.70 9.15
C VAL A 162 -3.15 -8.78 10.10
N GLN A 163 -3.96 -7.90 9.52
CA GLN A 163 -4.79 -6.93 10.25
C GLN A 163 -6.27 -7.25 10.11
N ILE A 164 -6.99 -7.23 11.23
CA ILE A 164 -8.45 -7.38 11.24
C ILE A 164 -9.11 -6.07 10.83
N ILE A 165 -9.95 -6.14 9.80
CA ILE A 165 -10.77 -5.02 9.32
C ILE A 165 -12.06 -4.97 10.14
N LYS A 166 -12.27 -3.83 10.81
CA LYS A 166 -13.51 -3.50 11.50
C LYS A 166 -14.36 -2.55 10.65
N SER A 167 -15.67 -2.65 10.78
CA SER A 167 -16.62 -1.75 10.11
C SER A 167 -16.42 -0.29 10.57
N LYS A 168 -16.23 0.62 9.61
CA LYS A 168 -16.05 2.05 9.87
C LYS A 168 -17.37 2.82 9.95
N LYS A 169 -18.31 2.46 9.07
CA LYS A 169 -19.64 3.08 8.97
C LYS A 169 -20.70 2.11 9.49
N GLN A 170 -21.77 2.67 10.06
CA GLN A 170 -22.98 1.93 10.36
C GLN A 170 -23.96 2.12 9.19
N VAL A 171 -24.51 1.01 8.69
CA VAL A 171 -25.46 1.04 7.57
C VAL A 171 -26.70 0.25 8.01
N GLY A 172 -27.75 1.00 8.37
CA GLY A 172 -29.05 0.48 8.77
C GLY A 172 -28.97 -0.69 9.76
N GLY A 173 -29.75 -1.74 9.48
CA GLY A 173 -29.80 -2.98 10.27
C GLY A 173 -28.74 -4.03 9.93
N TRP A 174 -27.94 -3.84 8.87
CA TRP A 174 -27.00 -4.87 8.41
C TRP A 174 -25.65 -4.86 9.13
N ILE A 175 -25.07 -3.68 9.36
CA ILE A 175 -23.71 -3.56 9.93
C ILE A 175 -23.68 -2.49 11.01
N ARG A 176 -23.32 -2.89 12.23
CA ARG A 176 -22.99 -1.96 13.32
C ARG A 176 -21.51 -1.56 13.22
N LYS A 177 -21.18 -0.34 13.64
CA LYS A 177 -19.80 0.18 13.68
C LYS A 177 -18.94 -0.65 14.66
N GLY A 178 -17.69 -0.95 14.27
CA GLY A 178 -16.73 -1.66 15.11
C GLY A 178 -16.78 -3.20 15.07
N ILE A 179 -17.73 -3.80 14.34
CA ILE A 179 -17.78 -5.26 14.13
C ILE A 179 -16.63 -5.67 13.20
N PRO A 180 -15.88 -6.76 13.50
CA PRO A 180 -14.88 -7.28 12.59
C PRO A 180 -15.55 -8.00 11.41
N VAL A 181 -15.18 -7.63 10.18
CA VAL A 181 -15.83 -8.12 8.95
C VAL A 181 -14.84 -8.86 8.03
N GLY A 182 -13.55 -8.58 8.16
CA GLY A 182 -12.54 -9.09 7.25
C GLY A 182 -11.13 -8.99 7.80
N ALA A 183 -10.17 -9.36 6.96
CA ALA A 183 -8.75 -9.27 7.25
C ALA A 183 -8.01 -8.72 6.04
N LYS A 184 -6.87 -8.06 6.26
CA LYS A 184 -5.99 -7.58 5.21
C LYS A 184 -4.53 -7.80 5.53
N VAL A 185 -3.71 -7.87 4.50
CA VAL A 185 -2.25 -7.88 4.58
C VAL A 185 -1.67 -6.88 3.60
N ASN A 186 -0.58 -6.25 3.99
CA ASN A 186 0.22 -5.37 3.14
C ASN A 186 1.57 -6.06 2.87
N LEU A 187 1.87 -6.37 1.62
CA LEU A 187 3.14 -6.95 1.18
C LEU A 187 4.00 -5.85 0.54
N LYS A 188 5.28 -5.82 0.89
CA LYS A 188 6.29 -4.88 0.37
C LYS A 188 7.61 -5.61 0.13
N GLY A 189 8.47 -5.05 -0.73
CA GLY A 189 9.78 -5.61 -1.06
C GLY A 189 9.67 -6.99 -1.73
N HIS A 190 10.62 -7.89 -1.44
CA HIS A 190 10.68 -9.23 -2.03
C HIS A 190 9.37 -10.03 -1.92
N ALA A 191 8.73 -10.05 -0.73
CA ALA A 191 7.49 -10.80 -0.52
C ALA A 191 6.32 -10.34 -1.41
N MET A 192 6.33 -9.08 -1.86
CA MET A 192 5.37 -8.56 -2.83
C MET A 192 5.60 -9.17 -4.21
N TYR A 193 6.85 -9.21 -4.68
CA TYR A 193 7.21 -9.76 -5.97
C TYR A 193 6.98 -11.28 -6.02
N ASP A 194 7.31 -12.01 -4.95
CA ASP A 194 7.00 -13.45 -4.85
C ASP A 194 5.49 -13.72 -4.95
N PHE A 195 4.69 -12.91 -4.27
CA PHE A 195 3.25 -13.00 -4.35
C PHE A 195 2.76 -12.77 -5.79
N ILE A 196 3.29 -11.78 -6.50
CA ILE A 196 2.95 -11.51 -7.90
C ILE A 196 3.32 -12.70 -8.79
N GLY A 197 4.51 -13.28 -8.60
CA GLY A 197 4.94 -14.46 -9.35
C GLY A 197 3.98 -15.63 -9.15
N THR A 198 3.60 -15.91 -7.90
CA THR A 198 2.63 -16.98 -7.63
C THR A 198 1.25 -16.70 -8.22
N LEU A 199 0.81 -15.44 -8.20
CA LEU A 199 -0.48 -15.02 -8.75
C LEU A 199 -0.51 -15.18 -10.28
N VAL A 200 0.51 -14.69 -10.97
CA VAL A 200 0.61 -14.71 -12.44
C VAL A 200 0.84 -16.12 -12.98
N ASP A 201 1.79 -16.86 -12.40
CA ASP A 201 2.21 -18.14 -12.97
C ASP A 201 1.23 -19.28 -12.61
N PHE A 202 0.63 -19.24 -11.41
CA PHE A 202 -0.18 -20.37 -10.91
C PHE A 202 -1.67 -20.08 -10.79
N VAL A 203 -2.06 -18.88 -10.34
CA VAL A 203 -3.46 -18.63 -9.96
C VAL A 203 -4.28 -18.15 -11.15
N MET A 204 -3.82 -17.11 -11.86
CA MET A 204 -4.57 -16.55 -12.99
C MET A 204 -4.87 -17.58 -14.10
N PRO A 205 -3.91 -18.43 -14.54
CA PRO A 205 -4.16 -19.41 -15.59
C PRO A 205 -5.16 -20.52 -15.19
N ARG A 206 -5.36 -20.74 -13.89
CA ARG A 206 -6.28 -21.77 -13.37
C ARG A 206 -7.71 -21.26 -13.23
N ILE A 207 -7.92 -19.94 -13.27
CA ILE A 207 -9.26 -19.35 -13.20
C ILE A 207 -9.87 -19.40 -14.59
N ARG A 208 -10.93 -20.19 -14.75
CA ARG A 208 -11.61 -20.39 -16.05
C ARG A 208 -12.24 -19.13 -16.63
N GLU A 209 -12.72 -18.24 -15.78
CA GLU A 209 -13.51 -17.07 -16.15
C GLU A 209 -12.68 -15.77 -16.18
N PHE A 210 -11.35 -15.85 -16.13
CA PHE A 210 -10.51 -14.65 -16.09
C PHE A 210 -10.38 -14.04 -17.48
N GLN A 211 -11.11 -12.95 -17.72
CA GLN A 211 -11.06 -12.19 -18.99
C GLN A 211 -9.96 -11.11 -19.01
N GLY A 212 -9.17 -11.00 -17.93
CA GLY A 212 -8.16 -9.96 -17.75
C GLY A 212 -8.52 -8.99 -16.63
N ILE A 213 -7.65 -7.99 -16.44
CA ILE A 213 -7.89 -6.89 -15.49
C ILE A 213 -8.67 -5.81 -16.23
N GLU A 214 -9.87 -5.49 -15.73
CA GLU A 214 -10.67 -4.38 -16.27
C GLU A 214 -9.92 -3.06 -16.06
N LEU A 215 -9.50 -2.45 -17.16
CA LEU A 215 -8.95 -1.11 -17.14
C LEU A 215 -10.10 -0.10 -17.14
N PRO A 216 -9.97 1.03 -16.43
CA PRO A 216 -10.95 2.09 -16.54
C PRO A 216 -11.07 2.52 -18.01
N PRO A 217 -12.31 2.73 -18.52
CA PRO A 217 -12.49 3.12 -19.91
C PRO A 217 -11.74 4.44 -20.20
N PRO A 218 -11.34 4.72 -21.45
CA PRO A 218 -10.68 5.97 -21.81
C PRO A 218 -11.49 7.23 -21.45
N SER A 219 -12.82 7.10 -21.36
CA SER A 219 -13.76 8.16 -20.96
C SER A 219 -13.96 8.27 -19.43
N ALA A 220 -13.31 7.42 -18.63
CA ALA A 220 -13.41 7.48 -17.19
C ALA A 220 -12.91 8.82 -16.67
N ASN A 221 -13.57 9.36 -15.65
CA ASN A 221 -13.18 10.62 -15.06
C ASN A 221 -11.74 10.52 -14.47
N THR A 222 -10.83 11.32 -15.02
CA THR A 222 -9.42 11.44 -14.59
C THR A 222 -9.30 11.86 -13.12
N GLU A 223 -10.35 12.43 -12.52
CA GLU A 223 -10.40 12.84 -11.12
C GLU A 223 -10.71 11.69 -10.15
N THR A 224 -10.95 10.47 -10.63
CA THR A 224 -11.14 9.32 -9.73
C THR A 224 -9.86 9.05 -8.92
N PRO A 225 -9.98 8.68 -7.63
CA PRO A 225 -8.81 8.44 -6.78
C PRO A 225 -7.90 7.33 -7.32
N ALA A 226 -8.43 6.33 -8.03
CA ALA A 226 -7.63 5.29 -8.67
C ALA A 226 -6.77 5.85 -9.82
N ALA A 227 -7.36 6.65 -10.71
CA ALA A 227 -6.65 7.29 -11.82
C ALA A 227 -5.57 8.26 -11.33
N VAL A 228 -5.86 9.05 -10.29
CA VAL A 228 -4.91 10.02 -9.73
C VAL A 228 -3.79 9.33 -8.95
N SER A 229 -4.07 8.25 -8.23
CA SER A 229 -3.07 7.59 -7.36
C SER A 229 -2.25 6.49 -8.04
N GLY A 230 -2.58 6.13 -9.29
CA GLY A 230 -1.90 5.03 -9.99
C GLY A 230 -2.15 3.68 -9.32
N VAL A 231 -3.36 3.49 -8.78
CA VAL A 231 -3.73 2.28 -8.06
C VAL A 231 -4.53 1.37 -8.96
N VAL A 232 -4.05 0.14 -9.14
CA VAL A 232 -4.77 -0.92 -9.88
C VAL A 232 -5.40 -1.86 -8.87
N SER A 233 -6.70 -2.08 -8.97
CA SER A 233 -7.38 -3.05 -8.13
C SER A 233 -8.34 -3.93 -8.90
N PHE A 234 -8.33 -5.22 -8.61
CA PHE A 234 -9.27 -6.19 -9.14
C PHE A 234 -9.66 -7.20 -8.07
N GLY A 235 -10.81 -7.85 -8.30
CA GLY A 235 -11.29 -8.93 -7.47
C GLY A 235 -11.01 -10.30 -8.10
N LEU A 236 -10.73 -11.28 -7.25
CA LEU A 236 -10.73 -12.68 -7.65
C LEU A 236 -12.00 -13.36 -7.18
N PRO A 237 -12.45 -14.42 -7.86
CA PRO A 237 -13.56 -15.22 -7.37
C PRO A 237 -13.17 -15.99 -6.10
N PRO A 238 -14.14 -16.38 -5.25
CA PRO A 238 -13.92 -17.21 -4.07
C PRO A 238 -13.15 -18.51 -4.33
N SER A 239 -13.31 -19.10 -5.51
CA SER A 239 -12.61 -20.30 -5.95
C SER A 239 -11.10 -20.08 -6.13
N ALA A 240 -10.67 -18.87 -6.47
CA ALA A 240 -9.28 -18.56 -6.80
C ALA A 240 -8.31 -18.83 -5.64
N MET A 241 -8.76 -18.66 -4.40
CA MET A 241 -7.88 -18.86 -3.24
C MET A 241 -7.43 -20.30 -3.04
N GLY A 242 -8.20 -21.26 -3.53
CA GLY A 242 -7.82 -22.67 -3.51
C GLY A 242 -6.71 -23.01 -4.52
N PHE A 243 -6.45 -22.14 -5.51
CA PHE A 243 -5.41 -22.37 -6.51
C PHE A 243 -4.02 -21.96 -6.04
N PHE A 244 -3.91 -21.15 -4.98
CA PHE A 244 -2.63 -20.83 -4.39
C PHE A 244 -1.98 -22.08 -3.80
N PRO A 245 -0.70 -22.36 -4.11
CA PRO A 245 0.01 -23.52 -3.60
C PRO A 245 -0.06 -23.63 -2.06
N SER A 246 0.13 -22.51 -1.36
CA SER A 246 0.12 -22.47 0.10
C SER A 246 -1.22 -22.84 0.74
N ASN A 247 -2.33 -22.54 0.06
CA ASN A 247 -3.68 -22.79 0.57
C ASN A 247 -4.26 -24.14 0.12
N ARG A 248 -3.74 -24.71 -0.97
CA ARG A 248 -4.24 -25.96 -1.57
C ARG A 248 -4.15 -27.15 -0.61
N SER A 249 -3.20 -27.14 0.32
CA SER A 249 -3.02 -28.19 1.33
C SER A 249 -4.18 -28.29 2.34
N GLN A 250 -5.08 -27.29 2.42
CA GLN A 250 -6.21 -27.27 3.37
C GLN A 250 -7.56 -26.99 2.66
N PRO A 251 -8.07 -27.91 1.83
CA PRO A 251 -9.19 -27.66 0.91
C PRO A 251 -10.58 -27.38 1.54
N GLY A 252 -10.73 -27.41 2.86
CA GLY A 252 -12.02 -27.15 3.55
C GLY A 252 -12.12 -25.83 4.33
N ARG A 253 -11.03 -25.06 4.44
CA ARG A 253 -10.93 -23.93 5.40
C ARG A 253 -11.26 -22.56 4.79
N VAL A 254 -11.27 -22.46 3.46
CA VAL A 254 -11.55 -21.21 2.73
C VAL A 254 -13.00 -21.20 2.26
N SER A 255 -13.78 -20.27 2.79
CA SER A 255 -15.23 -20.17 2.50
C SER A 255 -15.49 -19.68 1.08
N ARG A 256 -16.51 -20.23 0.42
CA ARG A 256 -16.98 -19.86 -0.93
C ARG A 256 -17.53 -18.43 -1.06
N ASN A 257 -17.60 -17.64 0.03
CA ASN A 257 -18.19 -16.29 0.03
C ASN A 257 -17.15 -15.25 0.48
N VAL A 258 -16.10 -15.09 -0.31
CA VAL A 258 -15.03 -14.16 -0.02
C VAL A 258 -14.81 -13.23 -1.20
N TRP A 259 -14.81 -11.94 -0.91
CA TRP A 259 -14.36 -10.91 -1.84
C TRP A 259 -12.89 -10.64 -1.59
N TYR A 260 -12.08 -10.81 -2.63
CA TYR A 260 -10.70 -10.39 -2.65
C TYR A 260 -10.62 -9.04 -3.33
N ALA A 261 -9.83 -8.12 -2.77
CA ALA A 261 -9.38 -6.96 -3.52
C ALA A 261 -7.86 -6.95 -3.45
N TYR A 262 -7.24 -7.05 -4.62
CA TYR A 262 -5.83 -6.82 -4.80
C TYR A 262 -5.66 -5.34 -5.09
N THR A 263 -4.68 -4.69 -4.49
CA THR A 263 -4.42 -3.27 -4.74
C THR A 263 -2.93 -3.12 -4.95
N PHE A 264 -2.55 -2.78 -6.18
CA PHE A 264 -1.19 -2.48 -6.59
C PHE A 264 -1.04 -0.98 -6.54
N ARG A 265 -0.02 -0.51 -5.81
CA ARG A 265 0.28 0.92 -5.71
C ARG A 265 1.59 1.22 -6.41
N ASP A 266 1.55 2.17 -7.33
CA ASP A 266 2.73 2.74 -7.95
C ASP A 266 3.29 3.92 -7.13
N GLN A 267 4.61 4.09 -7.15
CA GLN A 267 5.31 5.17 -6.45
C GLN A 267 5.19 6.54 -7.14
N ARG A 268 5.01 6.61 -8.46
CA ARG A 268 5.08 7.88 -9.22
C ARG A 268 4.00 8.88 -8.81
N ASN A 269 2.80 8.40 -8.51
CA ASN A 269 1.65 9.23 -8.15
C ASN A 269 1.52 9.48 -6.65
N ARG A 270 2.65 9.52 -5.93
CA ARG A 270 2.69 10.07 -4.57
C ARG A 270 2.34 11.56 -4.68
N CYS A 271 1.05 11.88 -4.61
CA CYS A 271 0.60 13.13 -4.03
C CYS A 271 1.22 13.16 -2.63
N ARG A 272 2.42 13.74 -2.50
CA ARG A 272 2.95 14.15 -1.20
C ARG A 272 1.96 15.19 -0.69
N CYS A 273 0.95 14.72 0.04
CA CYS A 273 0.32 15.49 1.09
C CYS A 273 1.36 15.61 2.20
N ALA A 274 2.42 16.37 1.93
CA ALA A 274 3.37 16.85 2.93
C ALA A 274 3.02 18.32 3.13
N GLY A 275 2.64 18.67 4.36
CA GLY A 275 2.12 19.99 4.76
C GLY A 275 0.65 19.92 5.09
#